data_AF-A0A2G9YJC0-F1
#
_entry.id   AF-A0A2G9YJC0-F1
#
_cell.length_a   1.000
_cell.length_b   1.000
_cell.length_c   1.000
_cell.angle_alpha   90.00
_cell.angle_beta   90.00
_cell.angle_gamma   90.00
#
_symmetry.space_group_name_H-M   'P 1'
#
loop_
_entity.id
_entity.type
_entity.pdbx_description
1 polymer ?
#
loop_
_entity_poly.entity_id
_entity_poly.type
_entity_poly.pdbx_seq_one_letter_code
_entity_poly.pdbx_strand_id
1 'polypeptide(L)'
;INKYNANHLDKIVEWLVQDYPFIQHFIWNNLDPLMNRASKNPDTIPRLNDFELELHKAMSLLEKNGCTFRVERVPLCYMSDFQHCSTETRKMIKQEERSIYFLDEKGYVTQKGRRGFLGYSKAECCKVCSLNEICAGLYAAGKYYAFAELYPLFISREDIINKVNGYGKD
;
A
#
# COMPACT_ATOMS: atom_id res chain seq x y z
N ILE A 1 -3.00 1.83 -8.86
CA ILE A 1 -4.46 1.64 -8.70
C ILE A 1 -5.11 2.99 -8.93
N ASN A 2 -6.01 3.08 -9.91
CA ASN A 2 -6.83 4.25 -10.19
C ASN A 2 -8.29 3.80 -10.40
N LYS A 3 -9.23 4.73 -10.50
CA LYS A 3 -10.66 4.42 -10.63
C LYS A 3 -10.98 3.54 -11.84
N TYR A 4 -10.26 3.70 -12.94
CA TYR A 4 -10.53 2.96 -14.18
C TYR A 4 -10.07 1.51 -14.13
N ASN A 5 -9.12 1.15 -13.26
CA ASN A 5 -8.68 -0.24 -13.12
C ASN A 5 -9.00 -0.89 -11.77
N ALA A 6 -9.59 -0.12 -10.84
CA ALA A 6 -9.92 -0.56 -9.49
C ALA A 6 -10.75 -1.85 -9.43
N ASN A 7 -11.62 -2.09 -10.42
CA ASN A 7 -12.54 -3.22 -10.45
C ASN A 7 -12.06 -4.45 -11.27
N HIS A 8 -10.79 -4.49 -11.71
CA HIS A 8 -10.23 -5.62 -12.47
C HIS A 8 -8.70 -5.73 -12.32
N LEU A 9 -8.18 -5.48 -11.11
CA LEU A 9 -6.74 -5.58 -10.83
C LEU A 9 -6.23 -7.02 -11.03
N ASP A 10 -7.06 -8.02 -10.72
CA ASP A 10 -6.77 -9.43 -10.93
C ASP A 10 -6.48 -9.76 -12.41
N LYS A 11 -7.24 -9.17 -13.34
CA LYS A 11 -7.07 -9.38 -14.79
C LYS A 11 -5.73 -8.91 -15.32
N ILE A 12 -5.20 -7.85 -14.72
CA ILE A 12 -3.84 -7.39 -15.04
C ILE A 12 -2.82 -8.43 -14.61
N VAL A 13 -2.99 -9.05 -13.43
CA VAL A 13 -2.10 -10.12 -12.94
C VAL A 13 -2.23 -11.38 -13.81
N GLU A 14 -3.45 -11.83 -14.10
CA GLU A 14 -3.70 -13.00 -14.94
C GLU A 14 -2.96 -12.87 -16.27
N TRP A 15 -3.13 -11.72 -16.95
CA TRP A 15 -2.45 -11.43 -18.19
C TRP A 15 -0.92 -11.38 -18.05
N LEU A 16 -0.40 -10.67 -17.05
CA LEU A 16 1.04 -10.52 -16.87
C LEU A 16 1.75 -11.83 -16.53
N VAL A 17 1.17 -12.64 -15.65
CA VAL A 17 1.78 -13.92 -15.25
C VAL A 17 1.73 -14.93 -16.39
N GLN A 18 0.68 -14.90 -17.21
CA GLN A 18 0.53 -15.79 -18.36
C GLN A 18 1.51 -15.42 -19.49
N ASP A 19 1.53 -14.15 -19.90
CA ASP A 19 2.23 -13.72 -21.11
C ASP A 19 3.68 -13.28 -20.82
N TYR A 20 3.98 -12.91 -19.56
CA TYR A 20 5.29 -12.42 -19.14
C TYR A 20 5.77 -13.11 -17.84
N PRO A 21 5.95 -14.45 -17.86
CA PRO A 21 6.29 -15.23 -16.66
C PRO A 21 7.66 -14.90 -16.05
N PHE A 22 8.51 -14.14 -16.77
CA PHE A 22 9.78 -13.65 -16.24
C PHE A 22 9.61 -12.48 -15.25
N ILE A 23 8.42 -11.88 -15.15
CA ILE A 23 8.12 -10.85 -14.15
C ILE A 23 7.78 -11.53 -12.83
N GLN A 24 8.68 -11.43 -11.85
CA GLN A 24 8.56 -12.11 -10.55
C GLN A 24 8.25 -11.16 -9.39
N HIS A 25 8.31 -9.85 -9.61
CA HIS A 25 8.06 -8.84 -8.57
C HIS A 25 7.10 -7.76 -9.03
N PHE A 26 6.10 -7.47 -8.20
CA PHE A 26 5.03 -6.53 -8.51
C PHE A 26 4.90 -5.46 -7.42
N ILE A 27 4.51 -4.26 -7.82
CA ILE A 27 4.24 -3.15 -6.89
C ILE A 27 2.87 -2.57 -7.18
N TRP A 28 1.94 -2.76 -6.25
CA TRP A 28 0.64 -2.11 -6.24
C TRP A 28 0.78 -0.70 -5.66
N ASN A 29 0.89 0.28 -6.54
CA ASN A 29 0.97 1.67 -6.12
C ASN A 29 -0.42 2.32 -6.20
N ASN A 30 -1.02 2.67 -5.06
CA ASN A 30 -2.25 3.46 -5.08
C ASN A 30 -1.96 4.90 -5.53
N LEU A 31 -2.83 5.47 -6.37
CA LEU A 31 -2.58 6.76 -7.02
C LEU A 31 -2.35 7.85 -5.97
N ASP A 32 -1.27 8.62 -6.13
CA ASP A 32 -0.96 9.77 -5.28
C ASP A 32 -1.83 10.97 -5.70
N PRO A 33 -2.84 11.36 -4.90
CA PRO A 33 -3.77 12.39 -5.31
C PRO A 33 -3.20 13.81 -5.12
N LEU A 34 -2.06 13.95 -4.43
CA LEU A 34 -1.45 15.25 -4.14
C LEU A 34 -0.54 15.73 -5.27
N MET A 35 -0.17 14.85 -6.21
CA MET A 35 0.88 15.11 -7.19
C MET A 35 0.41 15.08 -8.64
N ASN A 36 1.15 15.81 -9.49
CA ASN A 36 1.11 15.71 -10.96
C ASN A 36 -0.30 15.87 -11.58
N ARG A 37 -0.64 14.97 -12.51
CA ARG A 37 -1.91 15.01 -13.24
C ARG A 37 -3.08 14.54 -12.36
N ALA A 38 -2.83 13.69 -11.37
CA ALA A 38 -3.88 13.16 -10.48
C ALA A 38 -4.54 14.28 -9.67
N SER A 39 -3.76 15.25 -9.18
CA SER A 39 -4.32 16.40 -8.44
C SER A 39 -5.22 17.30 -9.29
N LYS A 40 -5.08 17.27 -10.62
CA LYS A 40 -5.91 17.99 -11.59
C LYS A 40 -7.11 17.17 -12.10
N ASN A 41 -7.15 15.87 -11.84
CA ASN A 41 -8.18 14.95 -12.33
C ASN A 41 -8.66 14.06 -11.16
N PRO A 42 -9.35 14.64 -10.15
CA PRO A 42 -9.72 13.93 -8.93
C PRO A 42 -10.72 12.79 -9.18
N ASP A 43 -11.44 12.82 -10.29
CA ASP A 43 -12.34 11.75 -10.74
C ASP A 43 -11.61 10.44 -11.06
N THR A 44 -10.29 10.48 -11.23
CA THR A 44 -9.44 9.29 -11.43
C THR A 44 -9.06 8.58 -10.13
N ILE A 45 -9.33 9.19 -8.98
CA ILE A 45 -9.01 8.64 -7.65
C ILE A 45 -10.15 7.68 -7.25
N PRO A 46 -9.86 6.40 -6.99
CA PRO A 46 -10.87 5.45 -6.52
C PRO A 46 -11.20 5.71 -5.04
N ARG A 47 -12.37 5.27 -4.57
CA ARG A 47 -12.57 5.06 -3.12
C ARG A 47 -11.80 3.81 -2.68
N LEU A 48 -11.51 3.67 -1.39
CA LEU A 48 -10.78 2.50 -0.90
C LEU A 48 -11.57 1.21 -1.14
N ASN A 49 -12.89 1.25 -0.90
CA ASN A 49 -13.81 0.13 -1.15
C ASN A 49 -13.91 -0.25 -2.64
N ASP A 50 -13.59 0.65 -3.56
CA ASP A 50 -13.75 0.36 -4.99
C ASP A 50 -12.72 -0.68 -5.49
N PHE A 51 -11.62 -0.90 -4.76
CA PHE A 51 -10.56 -1.83 -5.16
C PHE A 51 -10.23 -2.93 -4.14
N GLU A 52 -10.81 -2.94 -2.94
CA GLU A 52 -10.43 -3.89 -1.87
C GLU A 52 -10.47 -5.36 -2.35
N LEU A 53 -11.62 -5.77 -2.88
CA LEU A 53 -11.85 -7.14 -3.33
C LEU A 53 -10.89 -7.53 -4.46
N GLU A 54 -10.71 -6.63 -5.43
CA GLU A 54 -9.88 -6.90 -6.60
C GLU A 54 -8.40 -6.87 -6.27
N LEU A 55 -7.99 -6.02 -5.33
CA LEU A 55 -6.64 -6.01 -4.80
C LEU A 55 -6.34 -7.32 -4.06
N HIS A 56 -7.28 -7.82 -3.25
CA HIS A 56 -7.13 -9.13 -2.60
C HIS A 56 -6.98 -10.25 -3.61
N LYS A 57 -7.88 -10.35 -4.60
CA LYS A 57 -7.78 -11.34 -5.69
C LYS A 57 -6.44 -11.27 -6.42
N ALA A 58 -5.99 -10.07 -6.77
CA ALA A 58 -4.74 -9.86 -7.46
C ALA A 58 -3.53 -10.32 -6.62
N MET A 59 -3.51 -10.00 -5.32
CA MET A 59 -2.45 -10.44 -4.40
C MET A 59 -2.46 -11.96 -4.19
N SER A 60 -3.63 -12.58 -4.04
CA SER A 60 -3.76 -14.03 -3.95
C SER A 60 -3.28 -14.74 -5.22
N LEU A 61 -3.58 -14.19 -6.40
CA LEU A 61 -3.06 -14.72 -7.66
C LEU A 61 -1.53 -14.62 -7.74
N LEU A 62 -0.95 -13.50 -7.31
CA LEU A 62 0.51 -13.35 -7.28
C LEU A 62 1.15 -14.35 -6.33
N GLU A 63 0.64 -14.50 -5.11
CA GLU A 63 1.13 -15.47 -4.13
C GLU A 63 1.05 -16.91 -4.66
N LYS A 64 -0.09 -17.28 -5.27
CA LYS A 64 -0.29 -18.60 -5.88
C LYS A 64 0.72 -18.90 -6.99
N ASN A 65 1.16 -17.89 -7.73
CA ASN A 65 2.14 -18.02 -8.81
C ASN A 65 3.59 -17.82 -8.35
N GLY A 66 3.85 -17.81 -7.04
CA GLY A 66 5.21 -17.63 -6.50
C GLY A 66 5.81 -16.25 -6.76
N CYS A 67 4.97 -15.26 -7.11
CA CYS A 67 5.41 -13.90 -7.34
C CYS A 67 5.47 -13.12 -6.03
N THR A 68 6.51 -12.31 -5.87
CA THR A 68 6.63 -11.41 -4.72
C THR A 68 5.98 -10.07 -5.03
N PHE A 69 5.50 -9.36 -4.01
CA PHE A 69 4.90 -8.05 -4.24
C PHE A 69 4.95 -7.10 -3.05
N ARG A 70 4.70 -5.82 -3.36
CA ARG A 70 4.53 -4.73 -2.40
C ARG A 70 3.27 -3.95 -2.69
N VAL A 71 2.69 -3.38 -1.65
CA VAL A 71 1.57 -2.44 -1.77
C VAL A 71 1.95 -1.13 -1.10
N GLU A 72 1.76 -0.03 -1.81
CA GLU A 72 2.04 1.33 -1.36
C GLU A 72 0.76 2.15 -1.30
N ARG A 73 0.69 3.04 -0.29
CA ARG A 73 -0.41 4.01 -0.10
C ARG A 73 -1.79 3.36 0.06
N VAL A 74 -1.84 2.15 0.60
CA VAL A 74 -3.07 1.45 0.99
C VAL A 74 -3.03 1.18 2.50
N PRO A 75 -4.05 1.59 3.27
CA PRO A 75 -4.10 1.32 4.72
C PRO A 75 -4.32 -0.18 5.00
N LEU A 76 -3.77 -0.68 6.10
CA LEU A 76 -3.77 -2.12 6.43
C LEU A 76 -5.16 -2.75 6.56
N CYS A 77 -6.20 -1.97 6.88
CA CYS A 77 -7.57 -2.48 6.92
C CYS A 77 -8.05 -3.01 5.55
N TYR A 78 -7.48 -2.52 4.45
CA TYR A 78 -7.80 -2.90 3.07
C TYR A 78 -6.84 -3.95 2.47
N MET A 79 -5.98 -4.54 3.31
CA MET A 79 -4.97 -5.50 2.90
C MET A 79 -5.11 -6.81 3.67
N SER A 80 -6.35 -7.27 3.86
CA SER A 80 -6.67 -8.54 4.51
C SER A 80 -5.75 -9.66 4.00
N ASP A 81 -5.23 -10.48 4.93
CA ASP A 81 -4.22 -11.54 4.72
C ASP A 81 -2.80 -11.09 4.30
N PHE A 82 -2.69 -9.91 3.68
CA PHE A 82 -1.48 -9.43 3.02
C PHE A 82 -0.87 -8.18 3.67
N GLN A 83 -1.23 -7.84 4.91
CA GLN A 83 -0.75 -6.62 5.59
C GLN A 83 0.78 -6.53 5.65
N HIS A 84 1.46 -7.67 5.74
CA HIS A 84 2.92 -7.79 5.75
C HIS A 84 3.59 -7.38 4.42
N CYS A 85 2.82 -7.27 3.34
CA CYS A 85 3.27 -6.78 2.04
C CYS A 85 3.22 -5.25 1.91
N SER A 86 2.68 -4.52 2.90
CA SER A 86 2.66 -3.04 2.90
C SER A 86 4.07 -2.49 3.00
N THR A 87 4.44 -1.62 2.04
CA THR A 87 5.73 -0.92 2.04
C THR A 87 5.88 -0.04 3.28
N GLU A 88 4.81 0.66 3.68
CA GLU A 88 4.83 1.52 4.86
C GLU A 88 5.05 0.74 6.15
N THR A 89 4.34 -0.38 6.32
CA THR A 89 4.49 -1.25 7.50
C THR A 89 5.89 -1.83 7.60
N ARG A 90 6.48 -2.27 6.48
CA ARG A 90 7.86 -2.75 6.47
C ARG A 90 8.84 -1.65 6.84
N LYS A 91 8.67 -0.45 6.29
CA LYS A 91 9.50 0.71 6.64
C LYS A 91 9.44 1.03 8.12
N MET A 92 8.27 0.91 8.76
CA MET A 92 8.11 1.09 10.20
C MET A 92 8.81 0.00 11.01
N ILE A 93 8.60 -1.27 10.67
CA ILE A 93 9.14 -2.42 11.41
C ILE A 93 10.66 -2.51 11.27
N LYS A 94 11.17 -2.38 10.04
CA LYS A 94 12.59 -2.52 9.72
C LYS A 94 13.39 -1.22 9.88
N GLN A 95 12.71 -0.13 10.21
CA GLN A 95 13.30 1.20 10.32
C GLN A 95 14.07 1.61 9.05
N GLU A 96 13.53 1.26 7.88
CA GLU A 96 14.18 1.50 6.60
C GLU A 96 14.26 3.01 6.29
N GLU A 97 15.45 3.46 5.93
CA GLU A 97 15.66 4.81 5.40
C GLU A 97 15.48 4.81 3.89
N ARG A 98 14.83 5.85 3.35
CA ARG A 98 14.70 6.03 1.90
C ARG A 98 15.52 7.21 1.45
N SER A 99 16.53 6.94 0.63
CA SER A 99 17.27 7.97 -0.10
C SER A 99 16.71 8.10 -1.51
N ILE A 100 16.36 9.32 -1.90
CA ILE A 100 15.79 9.64 -3.19
C ILE A 100 16.70 10.66 -3.86
N TYR A 101 17.16 10.35 -5.06
CA TYR A 101 17.87 11.32 -5.90
C TYR A 101 16.89 11.80 -6.97
N PHE A 102 16.37 13.01 -6.78
CA PHE A 102 15.53 13.64 -7.79
C PHE A 102 16.42 14.20 -8.89
N LEU A 103 16.01 14.01 -10.14
CA LEU A 103 16.68 14.56 -11.33
C LEU A 103 16.31 16.03 -11.58
N ASP A 104 15.56 16.64 -10.65
CA ASP A 104 15.18 18.05 -10.65
C ASP A 104 15.94 18.83 -9.54
N GLU A 105 15.59 20.09 -9.34
CA GLU A 105 16.23 20.99 -8.37
C GLU A 105 16.16 20.50 -6.91
N LYS A 106 15.30 19.52 -6.59
CA LYS A 106 15.21 18.96 -5.25
C LYS A 106 16.44 18.14 -4.86
N GLY A 107 17.19 17.64 -5.85
CA GLY A 107 18.42 16.90 -5.63
C GLY A 107 18.28 15.67 -4.73
N TYR A 108 19.24 15.47 -3.83
CA TYR A 108 19.25 14.31 -2.93
C TYR A 108 18.44 14.58 -1.65
N VAL A 109 17.45 13.73 -1.38
CA VAL A 109 16.60 13.79 -0.20
C VAL A 109 16.65 12.47 0.56
N THR A 110 16.94 12.52 1.85
CA THR A 110 16.82 11.37 2.74
C THR A 110 15.56 11.49 3.60
N GLN A 111 14.70 10.49 3.53
CA GLN A 111 13.51 10.37 4.37
C GLN A 111 13.80 9.40 5.53
N LYS A 112 13.98 9.95 6.73
CA LYS A 112 14.16 9.20 7.98
C LYS A 112 12.97 9.37 8.91
N GLY A 113 12.60 8.31 9.62
CA GLY A 113 11.57 8.33 10.67
C GLY A 113 10.26 8.97 10.21
N ARG A 114 9.70 9.86 11.05
CA ARG A 114 8.39 10.51 10.83
C ARG A 114 8.28 11.28 9.51
N ARG A 115 9.38 11.84 8.99
CA ARG A 115 9.36 12.57 7.69
C ARG A 115 9.00 11.64 6.53
N GLY A 116 9.30 10.35 6.66
CA GLY A 116 8.97 9.33 5.68
C GLY A 116 7.48 9.01 5.57
N PHE A 117 6.65 9.56 6.45
CA PHE A 117 5.20 9.36 6.50
C PHE A 117 4.43 10.70 6.47
N LEU A 118 5.06 11.76 5.95
CA LEU A 118 4.38 13.03 5.73
C LEU A 118 3.20 12.82 4.78
N GLY A 119 2.02 13.33 5.15
CA GLY A 119 0.78 13.16 4.38
C GLY A 119 -0.06 11.95 4.78
N TYR A 120 0.42 11.08 5.67
CA TYR A 120 -0.40 10.02 6.27
C TYR A 120 -1.10 10.52 7.53
N SER A 121 -2.32 10.05 7.76
CA SER A 121 -3.11 10.36 8.96
C SER A 121 -3.98 9.18 9.36
N LYS A 122 -4.34 9.11 10.63
CA LYS A 122 -5.17 8.05 11.21
C LYS A 122 -6.54 8.58 11.62
N ALA A 123 -7.56 7.75 11.51
CA ALA A 123 -8.90 8.06 12.00
C ALA A 123 -9.03 7.78 13.51
N GLU A 124 -10.12 8.23 14.10
CA GLU A 124 -10.44 7.97 15.51
C GLU A 124 -10.52 6.47 15.82
N CYS A 125 -11.12 5.69 14.90
CA CYS A 125 -11.24 4.24 15.04
C CYS A 125 -9.88 3.53 15.08
N CYS A 126 -8.80 4.14 14.56
CA CYS A 126 -7.47 3.54 14.59
C CYS A 126 -6.91 3.44 16.00
N LYS A 127 -7.41 4.22 16.98
CA LYS A 127 -6.93 4.18 18.37
C LYS A 127 -7.17 2.82 19.04
N VAL A 128 -8.22 2.11 18.62
CA VAL A 128 -8.58 0.78 19.16
C VAL A 128 -8.10 -0.38 18.28
N CYS A 129 -7.45 -0.09 17.15
CA CYS A 129 -6.98 -1.10 16.21
C CYS A 129 -5.70 -1.78 16.71
N SER A 130 -5.66 -3.12 16.70
CA SER A 130 -4.47 -3.89 17.11
C SER A 130 -3.24 -3.60 16.25
N LEU A 131 -3.43 -3.15 15.01
CA LEU A 131 -2.35 -2.85 14.07
C LEU A 131 -1.89 -1.38 14.09
N ASN A 132 -2.42 -0.56 15.00
CA ASN A 132 -2.18 0.87 15.02
C ASN A 132 -0.68 1.20 14.99
N GLU A 133 0.15 0.52 15.79
CA GLU A 133 1.59 0.82 15.89
C GLU A 133 2.40 0.52 14.62
N ILE A 134 1.91 -0.35 13.74
CA ILE A 134 2.60 -0.76 12.51
C ILE A 134 1.90 -0.29 11.23
N CYS A 135 0.82 0.48 11.36
CA CYS A 135 0.08 1.06 10.24
C CYS A 135 0.40 2.55 10.11
N ALA A 136 0.76 3.02 8.92
CA ALA A 136 0.91 4.45 8.64
C ALA A 136 -0.41 5.22 8.70
N GLY A 137 -1.54 4.53 8.52
CA GLY A 137 -2.84 5.15 8.30
C GLY A 137 -3.06 5.41 6.81
N LEU A 138 -3.79 6.47 6.52
CA LEU A 138 -4.29 6.81 5.19
C LEU A 138 -3.56 8.04 4.64
N TYR A 139 -2.97 7.88 3.45
CA TYR A 139 -2.32 8.97 2.75
C TYR A 139 -3.37 9.95 2.17
N ALA A 140 -3.14 11.25 2.31
CA ALA A 140 -4.03 12.31 1.86
C ALA A 140 -5.46 12.25 2.43
N ALA A 141 -5.58 11.68 3.64
CA ALA A 141 -6.84 11.58 4.37
C ALA A 141 -7.45 12.97 4.67
N GLY A 142 -8.78 13.05 4.67
CA GLY A 142 -9.52 14.29 4.90
C GLY A 142 -9.56 15.24 3.71
N LYS A 143 -8.79 14.98 2.64
CA LYS A 143 -8.82 15.75 1.39
C LYS A 143 -9.35 14.94 0.21
N TYR A 144 -8.80 13.74 0.00
CA TYR A 144 -9.18 12.89 -1.15
C TYR A 144 -9.81 11.57 -0.73
N TYR A 145 -9.48 11.10 0.49
CA TYR A 145 -10.08 9.93 1.08
C TYR A 145 -10.73 10.30 2.40
N ALA A 146 -11.90 9.74 2.70
CA ALA A 146 -12.62 10.03 3.91
C ALA A 146 -12.10 9.17 5.06
N PHE A 147 -11.90 9.77 6.25
CA PHE A 147 -11.54 9.00 7.45
C PHE A 147 -12.57 7.93 7.80
N ALA A 148 -13.83 8.16 7.44
CA ALA A 148 -14.93 7.22 7.65
C ALA A 148 -14.81 5.92 6.83
N GLU A 149 -13.92 5.87 5.83
CA GLU A 149 -13.62 4.64 5.10
C GLU A 149 -12.73 3.69 5.93
N LEU A 150 -12.07 4.16 6.99
CA LEU A 150 -11.20 3.31 7.81
C LEU A 150 -11.99 2.55 8.87
N TYR A 151 -11.54 1.33 9.18
CA TYR A 151 -12.09 0.46 10.22
C TYR A 151 -10.97 -0.22 11.01
N PRO A 152 -11.19 -0.55 12.30
CA PRO A 152 -10.19 -1.23 13.11
C PRO A 152 -10.10 -2.72 12.76
N LEU A 153 -8.89 -3.27 12.90
CA LEU A 153 -8.63 -4.70 12.83
C LEU A 153 -8.24 -5.22 14.20
N PHE A 154 -8.73 -6.41 14.54
CA PHE A 154 -8.46 -7.11 15.80
C PHE A 154 -7.76 -8.44 15.53
N ILE A 155 -6.57 -8.37 14.92
CA ILE A 155 -5.74 -9.51 14.56
C ILE A 155 -4.34 -9.38 15.20
N SER A 156 -3.58 -10.48 15.24
CA SER A 156 -2.25 -10.50 15.81
C SER A 156 -1.29 -9.59 15.05
N ARG A 157 -0.83 -8.53 15.72
CA ARG A 157 0.23 -7.66 15.22
C ARG A 157 1.55 -8.40 15.08
N GLU A 158 1.86 -9.27 16.05
CA GLU A 158 3.12 -10.01 16.08
C GLU A 158 3.24 -10.96 14.89
N ASP A 159 2.14 -11.56 14.43
CA ASP A 159 2.14 -12.42 13.25
C ASP A 159 2.55 -11.66 11.99
N ILE A 160 2.07 -10.41 11.86
CA ILE A 160 2.44 -9.54 10.73
C ILE A 160 3.91 -9.14 10.83
N ILE A 161 4.41 -8.82 12.02
CA ILE A 161 5.82 -8.48 12.26
C ILE A 161 6.72 -9.67 11.89
N ASN A 162 6.36 -10.87 12.35
CA ASN A 162 7.08 -12.10 12.05
C ASN A 162 7.10 -12.38 10.55
N LYS A 163 5.95 -12.23 9.87
CA LYS A 163 5.88 -12.32 8.40
C LYS A 163 6.80 -11.29 7.75
N VAL A 164 6.78 -10.02 8.17
CA VAL A 164 7.68 -8.98 7.61
C VAL A 164 9.16 -9.35 7.74
N ASN A 165 9.56 -9.92 8.89
CA ASN A 165 10.94 -10.32 9.17
C ASN A 165 11.35 -11.61 8.44
N GLY A 166 10.40 -12.51 8.15
CA GLY A 166 10.62 -13.73 7.37
C GLY A 166 10.47 -13.55 5.84
N TYR A 167 9.73 -12.55 5.38
CA TYR A 167 9.37 -12.37 3.97
C TYR A 167 10.60 -12.06 3.10
N GLY A 168 10.90 -12.96 2.16
CA GLY A 168 12.05 -12.92 1.24
C GLY A 168 13.25 -13.78 1.67
N LYS A 169 13.06 -14.74 2.59
CA LYS A 169 14.03 -15.79 2.92
C LYS A 169 13.59 -17.14 2.34
N ASP A 170 13.52 -17.23 1.01
CA ASP A 170 13.50 -18.48 0.26
C ASP A 170 14.46 -18.35 -0.93
#